data_AF-A0A7C2EZL9-F1
#
_entry.id   AF-A0A7C2EZL9-F1
#
_cell.length_a   1.000
_cell.length_b   1.000
_cell.length_c   1.000
_cell.angle_alpha   90.00
_cell.angle_beta   90.00
_cell.angle_gamma   90.00
#
_symmetry.space_group_name_H-M   'P 1'
#
loop_
_entity.id
_entity.type
_entity.pdbx_description
1 polymer ?
#
loop_
_entity_poly.entity_id
_entity_poly.type
_entity_poly.pdbx_seq_one_letter_code
_entity_poly.pdbx_strand_id
1 'polypeptide(L)'
;MNKRFAFFVTIAVLLLSLAHLAVRASLPSDGQAEGATMKTQSKEVPIACKLGALDPAERARHQALAKQLRESVQEIRELPDGYALRLPADTQSILATAEWVTRERLCCPFFVFEMEVGGEASEFWLRLTGREGVKQFIEAQMELKR
;
A
#
# COMPACT_ATOMS: atom_id res chain seq x y z
N MET A 1 -42.43 2.30 -2.38
CA MET A 1 -42.17 0.84 -2.45
C MET A 1 -42.76 0.32 -3.75
N ASN A 2 -41.98 0.37 -4.84
CA ASN A 2 -42.52 0.28 -6.20
C ASN A 2 -41.98 -0.96 -6.92
N LYS A 3 -42.88 -1.92 -7.13
CA LYS A 3 -42.71 -3.27 -7.69
C LYS A 3 -42.30 -3.32 -9.19
N ARG A 4 -41.73 -2.24 -9.73
CA ARG A 4 -41.35 -2.10 -11.15
C ARG A 4 -39.85 -2.27 -11.40
N PHE A 5 -39.02 -2.21 -10.35
CA PHE A 5 -37.57 -2.38 -10.48
C PHE A 5 -37.13 -3.87 -10.55
N ALA A 6 -37.98 -4.78 -10.08
CA ALA A 6 -37.70 -6.21 -9.99
C ALA A 6 -37.89 -7.00 -11.31
N PHE A 7 -38.32 -6.35 -12.41
CA PHE A 7 -38.62 -7.03 -13.69
C PHE A 7 -37.57 -6.82 -14.79
N PHE A 8 -36.61 -5.91 -14.59
CA PHE A 8 -35.64 -5.53 -15.64
C PHE A 8 -34.25 -6.15 -15.49
N VAL A 9 -33.89 -6.70 -14.32
CA VAL A 9 -32.53 -7.24 -14.10
C VAL A 9 -32.45 -8.75 -14.40
N THR A 10 -33.58 -9.45 -14.41
CA THR A 10 -33.68 -10.90 -14.68
C THR A 10 -33.46 -11.29 -16.15
N ILE A 11 -33.50 -10.35 -17.10
CA ILE A 11 -33.30 -10.61 -18.54
C ILE A 11 -31.82 -10.51 -18.95
N ALA A 12 -30.97 -9.82 -18.18
CA ALA A 12 -29.56 -9.63 -18.52
C ALA A 12 -28.64 -10.82 -18.13
N VAL A 13 -29.12 -11.75 -17.29
CA VAL A 13 -28.32 -12.88 -16.78
C VAL A 13 -28.42 -14.14 -17.66
N LEU A 14 -29.30 -14.14 -18.68
CA LEU A 14 -29.63 -15.34 -19.47
C LEU A 14 -29.10 -15.34 -20.93
N LEU A 15 -28.35 -14.32 -21.37
CA LEU A 15 -27.82 -14.23 -22.75
C LEU A 15 -26.30 -14.13 -22.90
N LEU A 16 -25.52 -14.24 -21.81
CA LEU A 16 -24.05 -14.23 -21.87
C LEU A 16 -23.41 -15.63 -21.71
N SER A 17 -24.20 -16.70 -21.67
CA SER A 17 -23.77 -18.08 -21.45
C SER A 17 -23.67 -18.97 -22.71
N LEU A 18 -23.69 -18.41 -23.93
CA LEU A 18 -23.72 -19.20 -25.19
C LEU A 18 -22.56 -18.98 -26.18
N ALA A 19 -21.50 -18.23 -25.85
CA ALA A 19 -20.37 -18.03 -26.76
C ALA A 19 -19.21 -19.05 -26.61
N HIS A 20 -19.38 -20.13 -25.83
CA HIS A 20 -18.28 -21.04 -25.47
C HIS A 20 -17.97 -22.21 -26.43
N LEU A 21 -18.58 -22.33 -27.61
CA LEU A 21 -18.59 -23.64 -28.31
C LEU A 21 -18.16 -23.73 -29.79
N ALA A 22 -17.36 -22.81 -30.34
CA ALA A 22 -17.01 -22.98 -31.75
C ALA A 22 -15.66 -22.40 -32.22
N VAL A 23 -14.54 -22.73 -31.58
CA VAL A 23 -13.25 -22.81 -32.32
C VAL A 23 -12.39 -23.93 -31.73
N ARG A 24 -12.43 -25.09 -32.38
CA ARG A 24 -11.59 -26.26 -32.07
C ARG A 24 -10.48 -26.34 -33.12
N ALA A 25 -9.27 -26.66 -32.64
CA ALA A 25 -8.22 -27.43 -33.30
C ALA A 25 -7.36 -26.76 -34.40
N SER A 26 -6.07 -26.58 -34.08
CA SER A 26 -4.91 -26.88 -34.93
C SER A 26 -3.62 -26.89 -34.08
N LEU A 27 -3.07 -28.08 -33.78
CA LEU A 27 -1.64 -28.34 -33.47
C LEU A 27 -0.96 -28.76 -34.80
N PRO A 28 0.38 -28.90 -34.96
CA PRO A 28 1.47 -29.00 -33.95
C PRO A 28 2.80 -28.25 -34.33
N SER A 29 3.80 -28.27 -33.44
CA SER A 29 5.16 -28.78 -33.73
C SER A 29 6.12 -28.47 -32.59
N ASP A 30 6.92 -29.48 -32.27
CA ASP A 30 7.96 -29.53 -31.26
C ASP A 30 8.96 -28.37 -31.27
N GLY A 31 9.38 -28.00 -30.06
CA GLY A 31 10.44 -27.04 -29.79
C GLY A 31 10.80 -27.07 -28.31
N GLN A 32 11.41 -28.18 -27.85
CA GLN A 32 12.10 -28.23 -26.57
C GLN A 32 13.23 -27.20 -26.57
N ALA A 33 13.01 -26.09 -25.89
CA ALA A 33 14.07 -25.31 -25.27
C ALA A 33 13.82 -25.37 -23.76
N GLU A 34 14.41 -26.36 -23.11
CA GLU A 34 14.68 -26.32 -21.67
C GLU A 34 15.70 -25.19 -21.42
N GLY A 35 15.22 -23.96 -21.51
CA GLY A 35 15.81 -22.86 -20.77
C GLY A 35 15.41 -23.05 -19.32
N ALA A 36 16.31 -23.63 -18.52
CA ALA A 36 16.19 -23.64 -17.08
C ALA A 36 15.85 -22.21 -16.64
N THR A 37 14.59 -22.02 -16.25
CA THR A 37 14.14 -20.78 -15.65
C THR A 37 14.78 -20.79 -14.28
N MET A 38 16.00 -20.25 -14.21
CA MET A 38 16.65 -19.94 -12.96
C MET A 38 15.68 -18.98 -12.26
N LYS A 39 14.91 -19.52 -11.32
CA LYS A 39 14.15 -18.72 -10.37
C LYS A 39 15.19 -17.91 -9.62
N THR A 40 15.45 -16.70 -10.09
CA THR A 40 16.10 -15.68 -9.29
C THR A 40 15.19 -15.50 -8.09
N GLN A 41 15.47 -16.22 -7.00
CA GLN A 41 14.83 -15.99 -5.73
C GLN A 41 15.31 -14.60 -5.31
N SER A 42 14.54 -13.58 -5.66
CA SER A 42 14.68 -12.26 -5.10
C SER A 42 14.49 -12.42 -3.59
N LYS A 43 15.59 -12.41 -2.84
CA LYS A 43 15.56 -12.44 -1.38
C LYS A 43 14.78 -11.21 -0.94
N GLU A 44 13.56 -11.41 -0.43
CA GLU A 44 12.74 -10.31 0.05
C GLU A 44 13.47 -9.52 1.14
N VAL A 45 13.27 -8.21 1.16
CA VAL A 45 13.90 -7.35 2.15
C VAL A 45 13.29 -7.64 3.54
N PRO A 46 14.09 -7.98 4.57
CA PRO A 46 13.56 -8.27 5.91
C PRO A 46 12.68 -7.13 6.46
N ILE A 47 11.65 -7.47 7.24
CA ILE A 47 10.82 -6.51 7.97
C ILE A 47 11.55 -6.12 9.25
N ALA A 48 12.54 -5.23 9.12
CA ALA A 48 13.31 -4.69 10.24
C ALA A 48 13.96 -3.36 9.86
N CYS A 49 14.10 -2.46 10.85
CA CYS A 49 14.80 -1.19 10.66
C CYS A 49 16.29 -1.42 10.33
N LYS A 50 16.73 -0.89 9.19
CA LYS A 50 18.12 -0.74 8.81
C LYS A 50 18.67 0.58 9.38
N LEU A 51 18.85 0.64 10.70
CA LEU A 51 19.30 1.86 11.39
C LEU A 51 20.62 2.42 10.84
N GLY A 52 21.52 1.57 10.37
CA GLY A 52 22.78 1.99 9.74
C GLY A 52 22.64 2.62 8.35
N ALA A 53 21.42 2.74 7.80
CA ALA A 53 21.16 3.45 6.55
C ALA A 53 21.16 4.98 6.70
N LEU A 54 21.07 5.48 7.94
CA LEU A 54 21.08 6.89 8.28
C LEU A 54 22.28 7.19 9.18
N ASP A 55 22.99 8.28 8.90
CA ASP A 55 24.06 8.74 9.79
C ASP A 55 23.51 9.22 11.15
N PRO A 56 24.35 9.48 12.17
CA PRO A 56 23.87 9.90 13.49
C PRO A 56 22.98 11.16 13.49
N ALA A 57 23.29 12.16 12.66
CA ALA A 57 22.51 13.39 12.57
C ALA A 57 21.18 13.15 11.85
N GLU A 58 21.21 12.37 10.77
CA GLU A 58 20.02 11.94 10.05
C GLU A 58 19.08 11.12 10.93
N ARG A 59 19.61 10.21 11.75
CA ARG A 59 18.83 9.43 12.73
C ARG A 59 18.17 10.32 13.77
N ALA A 60 18.89 11.30 14.32
CA ALA A 60 18.32 12.24 15.27
C ALA A 60 17.17 13.06 14.65
N ARG A 61 17.37 13.57 13.43
CA ARG A 61 16.32 14.28 12.69
C ARG A 61 15.13 13.37 12.38
N HIS A 62 15.38 12.14 11.96
CA HIS A 62 14.36 11.15 11.66
C HIS A 62 13.50 10.81 12.88
N GLN A 63 14.12 10.64 14.06
CA GLN A 63 13.40 10.41 15.33
C GLN A 63 12.55 11.62 15.73
N ALA A 64 13.07 12.84 15.55
CA ALA A 64 12.31 14.06 15.83
C ALA A 64 11.08 14.19 14.91
N LEU A 65 11.25 13.92 13.61
CA LEU A 65 10.14 13.89 12.65
C LEU A 65 9.12 12.80 12.96
N ALA A 66 9.57 11.59 13.31
CA ALA A 66 8.69 10.49 13.69
C ALA A 66 7.85 10.85 14.93
N LYS A 67 8.44 11.54 15.91
CA LYS A 67 7.73 12.05 17.08
C LYS A 67 6.71 13.12 16.68
N GLN A 68 7.12 14.11 15.90
CA GLN A 68 6.23 15.17 15.43
C GLN A 68 5.03 14.61 14.66
N LEU A 69 5.26 13.66 13.75
CA LEU A 69 4.22 13.01 12.96
C LEU A 69 3.25 12.26 13.86
N ARG A 70 3.74 11.42 14.78
CA ARG A 70 2.90 10.67 15.72
C ARG A 70 2.05 11.58 16.61
N GLU A 71 2.59 12.72 17.03
CA GLU A 71 1.88 13.69 17.86
C GLU A 71 0.86 14.54 17.07
N SER A 72 1.00 14.64 15.74
CA SER A 72 0.08 15.39 14.89
C SER A 72 -1.04 14.55 14.28
N VAL A 73 -1.02 13.22 14.44
CA VAL A 73 -2.08 12.33 13.94
C VAL A 73 -3.44 12.75 14.50
N GLN A 74 -4.37 13.07 13.62
CA GLN A 74 -5.74 13.51 13.95
C GLN A 74 -6.75 12.36 13.86
N GLU A 75 -6.46 11.35 13.04
CA GLU A 75 -7.31 10.17 12.84
C GLU A 75 -6.46 9.01 12.34
N ILE A 76 -6.83 7.79 12.75
CA ILE A 76 -6.19 6.55 12.32
C ILE A 76 -7.25 5.66 11.71
N ARG A 77 -7.01 5.21 10.47
CA ARG A 77 -7.81 4.19 9.79
C ARG A 77 -6.97 2.95 9.60
N GLU A 78 -7.47 1.84 10.11
CA GLU A 78 -6.88 0.53 9.87
C GLU A 78 -7.20 0.06 8.44
N LEU A 79 -6.19 -0.45 7.74
CA LEU A 79 -6.31 -1.06 6.42
C LEU A 79 -6.00 -2.56 6.53
N PRO A 80 -6.37 -3.39 5.53
CA PRO A 80 -6.02 -4.82 5.56
C PRO A 80 -4.50 -5.08 5.66
N ASP A 81 -3.70 -4.21 5.05
CA ASP A 81 -2.25 -4.35 4.85
C ASP A 81 -1.43 -3.22 5.51
N GLY A 82 -2.06 -2.39 6.36
CA GLY A 82 -1.38 -1.27 7.01
C GLY A 82 -2.32 -0.28 7.68
N TYR A 83 -1.96 1.00 7.65
CA TYR A 83 -2.70 2.10 8.27
C TYR A 83 -2.72 3.33 7.38
N ALA A 84 -3.80 4.11 7.48
CA ALA A 84 -3.86 5.49 7.00
C ALA A 84 -3.95 6.45 8.18
N LEU A 85 -3.11 7.47 8.17
CA LEU A 85 -3.01 8.50 9.21
C LEU A 85 -3.47 9.84 8.63
N ARG A 86 -4.49 10.45 9.21
CA ARG A 86 -4.86 11.82 8.86
C ARG A 86 -3.99 12.78 9.65
N LEU A 87 -3.39 13.71 8.94
CA LEU A 87 -2.47 14.72 9.48
C LEU A 87 -3.05 16.11 9.18
N PRO A 88 -2.59 17.17 9.86
CA PRO A 88 -2.97 18.52 9.49
C PRO A 88 -2.54 18.82 8.05
N ALA A 89 -3.42 19.43 7.25
CA ALA A 89 -3.17 19.71 5.84
C ALA A 89 -2.43 21.05 5.59
N ASP A 90 -1.69 21.55 6.58
CA ASP A 90 -0.86 22.74 6.43
C ASP A 90 0.51 22.44 5.79
N THR A 91 1.15 23.46 5.22
CA THR A 91 2.44 23.34 4.55
C THR A 91 3.53 22.69 5.43
N GLN A 92 3.57 23.00 6.73
CA GLN A 92 4.60 22.46 7.62
C GLN A 92 4.42 20.96 7.83
N SER A 93 3.18 20.53 8.02
CA SER A 93 2.81 19.12 8.19
C SER A 93 3.11 18.29 6.94
N ILE A 94 2.81 18.81 5.75
CA ILE A 94 3.10 18.15 4.48
C ILE A 94 4.61 18.01 4.28
N LEU A 95 5.39 19.08 4.47
CA LEU A 95 6.85 19.06 4.30
C LEU A 95 7.54 18.14 5.31
N ALA A 96 7.12 18.19 6.58
CA ALA A 96 7.66 17.31 7.62
C ALA A 96 7.38 15.84 7.32
N THR A 97 6.19 15.52 6.80
CA THR A 97 5.82 14.16 6.43
C THR A 97 6.63 13.67 5.22
N ALA A 98 6.80 14.51 4.19
CA ALA A 98 7.68 14.19 3.06
C ALA A 98 9.12 13.92 3.51
N GLU A 99 9.68 14.79 4.37
CA GLU A 99 11.03 14.58 4.90
C GLU A 99 11.11 13.26 5.68
N TRP A 100 10.12 12.96 6.51
CA TRP A 100 10.06 11.69 7.24
C TRP A 100 10.03 10.49 6.28
N VAL A 101 9.15 10.49 5.27
CA VAL A 101 9.05 9.42 4.25
C VAL A 101 10.38 9.21 3.53
N THR A 102 11.07 10.28 3.15
CA THR A 102 12.36 10.17 2.43
C THR A 102 13.46 9.49 3.24
N ARG A 103 13.38 9.56 4.58
CA ARG A 103 14.30 8.89 5.50
C ARG A 103 13.81 7.50 5.88
N GLU A 104 12.51 7.36 6.16
CA GLU A 104 11.88 6.10 6.52
C GLU A 104 12.05 5.07 5.41
N ARG A 105 11.95 5.43 4.12
CA ARG A 105 12.19 4.49 3.02
C ARG A 105 13.61 3.92 2.98
N LEU A 106 14.60 4.60 3.56
CA LEU A 106 15.99 4.12 3.66
C LEU A 106 16.14 3.20 4.88
N CYS A 107 15.50 3.55 5.99
CA CYS A 107 15.50 2.77 7.22
C CYS A 107 14.65 1.49 7.08
N CYS A 108 13.45 1.60 6.52
CA CYS A 108 12.42 0.57 6.39
C CYS A 108 11.97 0.43 4.93
N PRO A 109 12.84 -0.12 4.05
CA PRO A 109 12.59 -0.24 2.61
C PRO A 109 11.48 -1.22 2.22
N PHE A 110 10.84 -1.89 3.19
CA PHE A 110 9.71 -2.79 2.96
C PHE A 110 8.35 -2.08 3.00
N PHE A 111 8.30 -0.81 3.40
CA PHE A 111 7.08 -0.02 3.36
C PHE A 111 6.73 0.46 1.95
N VAL A 112 5.43 0.54 1.69
CA VAL A 112 4.83 1.34 0.63
C VAL A 112 4.24 2.59 1.27
N PHE A 113 4.53 3.74 0.70
CA PHE A 113 4.11 5.04 1.20
C PHE A 113 3.20 5.71 0.17
N GLU A 114 2.08 6.25 0.64
CA GLU A 114 1.24 7.15 -0.15
C GLU A 114 0.97 8.42 0.64
N MET A 115 1.15 9.57 0.00
CA MET A 115 0.76 10.87 0.54
C MET A 115 -0.36 11.42 -0.34
N GLU A 116 -1.54 11.59 0.24
CA GLU A 116 -2.73 12.08 -0.46
C GLU A 116 -3.14 13.42 0.13
N VAL A 117 -3.18 14.45 -0.71
CA VAL A 117 -3.72 15.76 -0.37
C VAL A 117 -5.04 15.92 -1.14
N GLY A 118 -6.15 15.97 -0.41
CA GLY A 118 -7.49 16.06 -0.97
C GLY A 118 -7.81 17.46 -1.53
N GLY A 119 -8.91 17.56 -2.27
CA GLY A 119 -9.38 18.81 -2.86
C GLY A 119 -9.90 19.83 -1.84
N GLU A 120 -10.29 19.37 -0.64
CA GLU A 120 -10.60 20.24 0.49
C GLU A 120 -9.31 20.52 1.30
N ALA A 121 -9.10 21.77 1.70
CA ALA A 121 -7.88 22.26 2.37
C ALA A 121 -7.60 21.62 3.76
N SER A 122 -8.38 20.61 4.17
CA SER A 122 -8.30 19.91 5.45
C SER A 122 -7.91 18.42 5.31
N GLU A 123 -7.78 17.90 4.08
CA GLU A 123 -7.54 16.47 3.85
C GLU A 123 -6.08 16.21 3.49
N PHE A 124 -5.28 15.78 4.47
CA PHE A 124 -3.96 15.23 4.23
C PHE A 124 -3.83 13.86 4.90
N TRP A 125 -3.58 12.83 4.09
CA TRP A 125 -3.43 11.45 4.52
C TRP A 125 -2.06 10.89 4.17
N LEU A 126 -1.45 10.19 5.12
CA LEU A 126 -0.31 9.31 4.90
C LEU A 126 -0.78 7.86 5.01
N ARG A 127 -0.61 7.05 3.98
CA ARG A 127 -0.78 5.59 4.06
C ARG A 127 0.57 4.91 4.19
N LEU A 128 0.63 3.96 5.12
CA LEU A 128 1.77 3.09 5.39
C LEU A 128 1.29 1.66 5.25
N THR A 129 1.69 0.99 4.17
CA THR A 129 1.28 -0.37 3.85
C THR A 129 2.47 -1.24 3.47
N GLY A 130 2.23 -2.53 3.26
CA GLY A 130 3.24 -3.42 2.72
C GLY A 130 2.76 -4.87 2.73
N ARG A 131 3.69 -5.80 2.50
CA ARG A 131 3.38 -7.24 2.45
C ARG A 131 2.99 -7.80 3.84
N GLU A 132 2.63 -9.08 3.86
CA GLU A 132 2.34 -9.81 5.10
C GLU A 132 3.41 -9.57 6.18
N GLY A 133 2.97 -9.25 7.40
CA GLY A 133 3.84 -8.89 8.53
C GLY A 133 4.08 -7.39 8.72
N VAL A 134 3.89 -6.57 7.68
CA VAL A 134 4.16 -5.11 7.77
C VAL A 134 3.18 -4.40 8.69
N LYS A 135 1.90 -4.77 8.65
CA LYS A 135 0.88 -4.17 9.52
C LYS A 135 1.19 -4.39 11.01
N GLN A 136 1.55 -5.62 11.39
CA GLN A 136 1.95 -5.97 12.75
C GLN A 136 3.22 -5.23 13.19
N PHE A 137 4.16 -5.05 12.26
CA PHE A 137 5.35 -4.24 12.49
C PHE A 137 5.00 -2.77 12.77
N ILE A 138 4.07 -2.17 12.02
CA ILE A 138 3.60 -0.80 12.27
C ILE A 138 2.99 -0.67 13.67
N GLU A 139 2.10 -1.61 14.06
CA GLU A 139 1.49 -1.61 15.39
C GLU A 139 2.53 -1.66 16.52
N ALA A 140 3.53 -2.51 16.36
CA ALA A 140 4.57 -2.71 17.37
C ALA A 140 5.54 -1.54 17.50
N GLN A 141 5.73 -0.73 16.45
CA GLN A 141 6.80 0.27 16.40
C GLN A 141 6.30 1.73 16.42
N MET A 142 5.10 2.00 15.90
CA MET A 142 4.64 3.37 15.72
C MET A 142 3.78 3.90 16.88
N GLU A 143 3.52 3.11 17.93
CA GLU A 143 2.80 3.52 19.15
C GLU A 143 1.58 4.42 18.86
N LEU A 144 0.85 4.06 17.81
CA LEU A 144 -0.27 4.84 17.31
C LEU A 144 -1.35 4.93 18.39
N LYS A 145 -1.59 6.14 18.92
CA LYS A 145 -2.65 6.39 19.91
C LYS A 145 -4.00 6.25 19.22
N ARG A 146 -4.74 5.21 19.59
CA ARG A 146 -6.13 4.96 19.16
C ARG A 146 -7.12 5.78 19.97
#